data_AF-A0A0D6B4D4-F1
#
_entry.id   AF-A0A0D6B4D4-F1
#
_cell.length_a   1.000
_cell.length_b   1.000
_cell.length_c   1.000
_cell.angle_alpha   90.00
_cell.angle_beta   90.00
_cell.angle_gamma   90.00
#
_symmetry.space_group_name_H-M   'P 1'
#
loop_
_entity.id
_entity.type
_entity.pdbx_description
1 polymer ?
#
loop_
_entity_poly.entity_id
_entity_poly.type
_entity_poly.pdbx_seq_one_letter_code
_entity_poly.pdbx_strand_id
1 'polypeptide(L)'
;MGVMNGALGMLFSGGPTAIREAAEVFRVNAEAADMRDLELRRAVLEEFAHEFAQPRATLFDRLIDGANRLPRPLMALGTVGLAISAMVDPVWFAARMQGMALVPEPLWWLMGAIISFYFGARYQAKGQDFQRSIAGTMAMAPVVARNLQQLRALSDAAPAAPDGPQDSGTVPRSQGPNPALDDWRAGL
;
A
#
# COMPACT_ATOMS: atom_id res chain seq x y z
N MET A 1 -5.27 -70.45 -26.70
CA MET A 1 -5.45 -68.98 -26.65
C MET A 1 -5.82 -68.58 -25.23
N GLY A 2 -4.96 -67.91 -24.47
CA GLY A 2 -5.42 -67.24 -23.23
C GLY A 2 -4.44 -67.13 -22.07
N VAL A 3 -3.57 -68.11 -21.83
CA VAL A 3 -2.77 -68.12 -20.58
C VAL A 3 -1.48 -67.30 -20.62
N MET A 4 -0.82 -67.18 -21.79
CA MET A 4 0.38 -66.33 -21.92
C MET A 4 0.03 -64.82 -21.98
N ASN A 5 -1.18 -64.46 -22.39
CA ASN A 5 -1.63 -63.05 -22.37
C ASN A 5 -2.02 -62.58 -20.97
N GLY A 6 -2.51 -63.47 -20.10
CA GLY A 6 -2.87 -63.15 -18.72
C GLY A 6 -1.65 -62.92 -17.81
N ALA A 7 -0.56 -63.67 -18.03
CA ALA A 7 0.66 -63.52 -17.24
C ALA A 7 1.42 -62.20 -17.56
N LEU A 8 1.44 -61.77 -18.83
CA LEU A 8 1.96 -60.44 -19.18
C LEU A 8 1.04 -59.32 -18.67
N GLY A 9 -0.28 -59.49 -18.73
CA GLY A 9 -1.23 -58.48 -18.21
C GLY A 9 -1.13 -58.25 -16.70
N MET A 10 -0.73 -59.27 -15.92
CA MET A 10 -0.59 -59.15 -14.47
C MET A 10 0.70 -58.40 -14.06
N LEU A 11 1.78 -58.56 -14.82
CA LEU A 11 3.04 -57.82 -14.64
C LEU A 11 2.94 -56.36 -15.10
N PHE A 12 2.06 -56.06 -16.06
CA PHE A 12 1.76 -54.69 -16.53
C PHE A 12 0.46 -54.12 -15.94
N SER A 13 -0.06 -54.71 -14.85
CA SER A 13 -1.30 -54.25 -14.19
C SER A 13 -1.18 -52.92 -13.44
N GLY A 14 0.04 -52.40 -13.30
CA GLY A 14 0.28 -51.01 -12.92
C GLY A 14 0.08 -50.11 -14.13
N GLY A 15 -1.09 -49.48 -14.23
CA GLY A 15 -1.46 -48.60 -15.35
C GLY A 15 -0.48 -47.45 -15.64
N PRO A 16 -0.78 -46.56 -16.60
CA PRO A 16 0.11 -45.46 -17.02
C PRO A 16 0.60 -44.55 -15.88
N THR A 17 -0.10 -44.55 -14.75
CA THR A 17 0.29 -43.94 -13.48
C THR A 17 1.54 -44.54 -12.85
N ALA A 18 1.74 -45.87 -12.87
CA ALA A 18 2.89 -46.53 -12.24
C ALA A 18 4.19 -46.30 -13.04
N ILE A 19 4.10 -46.20 -14.37
CA ILE A 19 5.24 -45.86 -15.24
C ILE A 19 5.61 -44.38 -15.07
N ARG A 20 4.62 -43.50 -14.90
CA ARG A 20 4.83 -42.08 -14.57
C ARG A 20 5.51 -41.93 -13.21
N GLU A 21 5.04 -42.65 -12.19
CA GLU A 21 5.60 -42.62 -10.84
C GLU A 21 7.05 -43.14 -10.80
N ALA A 22 7.36 -44.19 -11.57
CA ALA A 22 8.73 -44.69 -11.73
C ALA A 22 9.62 -43.75 -12.58
N ALA A 23 9.07 -43.05 -13.58
CA ALA A 23 9.81 -42.07 -14.38
C ALA A 23 10.11 -40.78 -13.61
N GLU A 24 9.21 -40.36 -12.71
CA GLU A 24 9.38 -39.22 -11.81
C GLU A 24 10.52 -39.44 -10.78
N VAL A 25 10.91 -40.71 -10.52
CA VAL A 25 12.07 -41.07 -9.68
C VAL A 25 13.41 -40.83 -10.40
N PHE A 26 13.46 -40.95 -11.73
CA PHE A 26 14.68 -40.78 -12.54
C PHE A 26 14.78 -39.45 -13.28
N ARG A 27 13.66 -38.72 -13.41
CA ARG A 27 13.61 -37.41 -14.07
C ARG A 27 12.73 -36.49 -13.24
N VAL A 28 13.34 -35.42 -12.74
CA VAL A 28 12.64 -34.38 -11.99
C VAL A 28 11.45 -33.89 -12.81
N ASN A 29 10.26 -33.99 -12.21
CA ASN A 29 9.03 -33.49 -12.79
C ASN A 29 9.14 -31.96 -12.89
N ALA A 30 9.29 -31.44 -14.11
CA ALA A 30 9.60 -30.03 -14.35
C ALA A 30 8.53 -29.10 -13.75
N GLU A 31 7.25 -29.50 -13.82
CA GLU A 31 6.14 -28.75 -13.24
C GLU A 31 6.21 -28.69 -11.69
N ALA A 32 6.60 -29.80 -11.04
CA ALA A 32 6.77 -29.83 -9.59
C ALA A 32 8.04 -29.07 -9.13
N ALA A 33 9.05 -28.93 -10.00
CA ALA A 33 10.20 -28.07 -9.75
C ALA A 33 9.82 -26.58 -9.88
N ASP A 34 9.08 -26.22 -10.93
CA ASP A 34 8.61 -24.85 -11.17
C ASP A 34 7.63 -24.38 -10.07
N MET A 35 6.74 -25.26 -9.60
CA MET A 35 5.85 -24.92 -8.47
C MET A 35 6.63 -24.63 -7.19
N ARG A 36 7.64 -25.44 -6.86
CA ARG A 36 8.50 -25.22 -5.68
C ARG A 36 9.30 -23.92 -5.81
N ASP A 37 9.80 -23.60 -7.00
CA ASP A 37 10.53 -22.35 -7.24
C ASP A 37 9.61 -21.11 -7.11
N LEU A 38 8.37 -21.20 -7.61
CA LEU A 38 7.37 -20.15 -7.42
C LEU A 38 6.99 -19.97 -5.95
N GLU A 39 6.85 -21.06 -5.21
CA GLU A 39 6.52 -21.03 -3.78
C GLU A 39 7.65 -20.41 -2.96
N LEU A 40 8.89 -20.77 -3.27
CA LEU A 40 10.09 -20.20 -2.65
C LEU A 40 10.21 -18.71 -2.98
N ARG A 41 9.99 -18.31 -4.24
CA ARG A 41 9.96 -16.89 -4.64
C ARG A 41 8.85 -16.10 -3.93
N ARG A 42 7.65 -16.67 -3.78
CA ARG A 42 6.55 -16.03 -3.05
C ARG A 42 6.92 -15.85 -1.58
N ALA A 43 7.41 -16.89 -0.92
CA ALA A 43 7.84 -16.83 0.48
C ALA A 43 8.94 -15.77 0.69
N VAL A 44 9.93 -15.70 -0.22
CA VAL A 44 10.97 -14.67 -0.16
C VAL A 44 10.39 -13.26 -0.34
N LEU A 45 9.47 -13.06 -1.28
CA LEU A 45 8.83 -11.76 -1.49
C LEU A 45 7.93 -11.35 -0.32
N GLU A 46 7.25 -12.29 0.31
CA GLU A 46 6.41 -12.06 1.50
C GLU A 46 7.28 -11.69 2.70
N GLU A 47 8.36 -12.43 2.96
CA GLU A 47 9.31 -12.12 4.03
C GLU A 47 9.96 -10.75 3.81
N PHE A 48 10.38 -10.47 2.56
CA PHE A 48 10.91 -9.16 2.19
C PHE A 48 9.85 -8.06 2.40
N ALA A 49 8.61 -8.27 1.96
CA ALA A 49 7.54 -7.31 2.19
C ALA A 49 7.28 -7.10 3.70
N HIS A 50 7.35 -8.14 4.51
CA HIS A 50 7.11 -8.07 5.95
C HIS A 50 8.22 -7.31 6.70
N GLU A 51 9.48 -7.50 6.30
CA GLU A 51 10.64 -6.80 6.88
C GLU A 51 10.63 -5.30 6.51
N PHE A 52 10.29 -4.97 5.26
CA PHE A 52 10.25 -3.57 4.79
C PHE A 52 8.94 -2.83 5.11
N ALA A 53 7.87 -3.54 5.48
CA ALA A 53 6.59 -2.94 5.86
C ALA A 53 6.62 -2.25 7.23
N GLN A 54 7.58 -2.58 8.10
CA GLN A 54 7.69 -1.99 9.42
C GLN A 54 8.93 -1.10 9.55
N PRO A 55 8.89 0.16 9.09
CA PRO A 55 9.88 1.13 9.52
C PRO A 55 9.70 1.32 11.03
N ARG A 56 10.58 0.71 11.83
CA ARG A 56 10.68 0.93 13.27
C ARG A 56 11.19 2.35 13.50
N ALA A 57 10.29 3.32 13.39
CA ALA A 57 10.58 4.71 13.72
C ALA A 57 10.95 4.77 15.21
N THR A 58 12.22 5.07 15.48
CA THR A 58 12.71 5.17 16.85
C THR A 58 12.11 6.41 17.52
N LEU A 59 12.11 6.46 18.86
CA LEU A 59 11.71 7.67 19.59
C LEU A 59 12.55 8.89 19.18
N PHE A 60 13.83 8.66 18.87
CA PHE A 60 14.72 9.69 18.33
C PHE A 60 14.22 10.20 16.97
N ASP A 61 13.86 9.30 16.05
CA ASP A 61 13.32 9.70 14.74
C ASP A 61 12.05 10.54 14.88
N ARG A 62 11.15 10.17 15.80
CA ARG A 62 9.93 10.93 16.08
C ARG A 62 10.22 12.31 16.67
N LEU A 63 11.21 12.43 17.55
CA LEU A 63 11.62 13.71 18.12
C LEU A 63 12.24 14.61 17.04
N ILE A 64 13.13 14.07 16.22
CA ILE A 64 13.78 14.81 15.13
C ILE A 64 12.75 15.19 14.06
N ASP A 65 11.79 14.33 13.73
CA ASP A 65 10.70 14.65 12.81
C ASP A 65 9.76 15.72 13.39
N GLY A 66 9.46 15.65 14.69
CA GLY A 66 8.75 16.70 15.42
C GLY A 66 9.48 18.03 15.35
N ALA A 67 10.77 18.07 15.69
CA ALA A 67 11.61 19.26 15.63
C ALA A 67 11.67 19.88 14.23
N ASN A 68 11.75 19.04 13.19
CA ASN A 68 11.71 19.48 11.79
C ASN A 68 10.35 20.01 11.34
N ARG A 69 9.27 19.65 12.03
CA ARG A 69 7.89 20.09 11.74
C ARG A 69 7.47 21.32 12.55
N LEU A 70 8.17 21.63 13.65
CA LEU A 70 7.95 22.82 14.47
C LEU A 70 8.06 24.18 13.75
N PRO A 71 8.87 24.37 12.68
CA PRO A 71 8.99 25.69 12.06
C PRO A 71 7.65 26.25 11.56
N ARG A 72 6.80 25.42 10.95
CA ARG A 72 5.47 25.84 10.45
C ARG A 72 4.56 26.38 11.55
N PRO A 73 4.27 25.63 12.63
CA PRO A 73 3.45 26.13 13.73
C PRO A 73 4.12 27.30 14.47
N LEU A 74 5.45 27.30 14.62
CA LEU A 74 6.15 28.42 15.24
C LEU A 74 5.99 29.72 14.45
N MET A 75 6.06 29.66 13.11
CA MET A 75 5.84 30.83 12.27
C MET A 75 4.41 31.37 12.41
N ALA A 76 3.40 30.48 12.45
CA ALA A 76 2.00 30.88 12.62
C ALA A 76 1.73 31.47 14.02
N LEU A 77 2.21 30.81 15.08
CA LEU A 77 2.06 31.30 16.44
C LEU A 77 2.89 32.56 16.69
N GLY A 78 4.06 32.66 16.06
CA GLY A 78 4.94 33.82 16.14
C GLY A 78 4.32 35.07 15.51
N THR A 79 3.67 34.95 14.34
CA THR A 79 2.99 36.10 13.72
C THR A 79 1.76 36.55 14.52
N VAL A 80 0.97 35.61 15.03
CA VAL A 80 -0.15 35.93 15.95
C VAL A 80 0.37 36.57 17.24
N GLY A 81 1.44 36.02 17.82
CA GLY A 81 2.08 36.57 19.01
C GLY A 81 2.63 37.98 18.80
N LEU A 82 3.25 38.26 17.65
CA LEU A 82 3.68 39.61 17.28
C LEU A 82 2.50 40.57 17.20
N ALA A 83 1.40 40.17 16.55
CA ALA A 83 0.20 41.00 16.46
C ALA A 83 -0.41 41.30 17.83
N ILE A 84 -0.47 40.30 18.72
CA ILE A 84 -0.92 40.48 20.11
C ILE A 84 0.04 41.40 20.87
N SER A 85 1.36 41.22 20.73
CA SER A 85 2.35 42.05 21.43
C SER A 85 2.24 43.53 21.06
N ALA A 86 1.91 43.83 19.81
CA ALA A 86 1.67 45.19 19.35
C ALA A 86 0.44 45.84 20.00
N MET A 87 -0.57 45.05 20.37
CA MET A 87 -1.77 45.52 21.07
C MET A 87 -1.58 45.63 22.60
N VAL A 88 -0.83 44.70 23.19
CA VAL A 88 -0.63 44.63 24.65
C VAL A 88 0.37 45.68 25.14
N ASP A 89 1.52 45.83 24.45
CA ASP A 89 2.54 46.83 24.77
C ASP A 89 3.11 47.45 23.49
N PRO A 90 2.48 48.51 22.96
CA PRO A 90 2.89 49.12 21.70
C PRO A 90 4.25 49.80 21.81
N VAL A 91 4.66 50.28 22.99
CA VAL A 91 5.95 50.96 23.18
C VAL A 91 7.09 49.95 23.14
N TRP A 92 6.92 48.81 23.82
CA TRP A 92 7.88 47.70 23.75
C TRP A 92 8.04 47.17 22.33
N PHE A 93 6.93 47.01 21.60
CA PHE A 93 6.95 46.57 20.21
C PHE A 93 7.67 47.57 19.30
N ALA A 94 7.33 48.87 19.38
CA ALA A 94 7.94 49.92 18.58
C ALA A 94 9.46 50.01 18.81
N ALA A 95 9.93 49.85 20.05
CA ALA A 95 11.35 49.84 20.37
C ALA A 95 12.11 48.68 19.67
N ARG A 96 11.49 47.49 19.52
CA ARG A 96 12.09 46.38 18.74
C ARG A 96 12.04 46.64 17.23
N MET A 97 10.98 47.26 16.73
CA MET A 97 10.87 47.62 15.30
C MET A 97 11.97 48.59 14.86
N GLN A 98 12.42 49.49 15.75
CA GLN A 98 13.57 50.36 15.48
C GLN A 98 14.85 49.57 15.22
N GLY A 99 15.09 48.51 15.99
CA GLY A 99 16.22 47.60 15.77
C GLY A 99 16.14 46.88 14.41
N MET A 100 14.95 46.43 14.01
CA MET A 100 14.75 45.81 12.70
C MET A 100 14.94 46.77 11.53
N ALA A 101 14.58 48.05 11.71
CA ALA A 101 14.79 49.08 10.69
C ALA A 101 16.28 49.37 10.40
N LEU A 102 17.17 49.06 11.37
CA LEU A 102 18.62 49.21 11.21
C LEU A 102 19.28 48.00 10.53
N VAL A 103 18.54 46.91 10.30
CA VAL A 103 19.09 45.72 9.65
C VAL A 103 19.35 46.02 8.17
N PRO A 104 20.60 45.87 7.69
CA PRO A 104 20.93 46.12 6.29
C PRO A 104 20.09 45.29 5.31
N GLU A 105 19.69 45.89 4.19
CA GLU A 105 18.93 45.23 3.12
C GLU A 105 19.55 43.89 2.65
N PRO A 106 20.88 43.76 2.47
CA PRO A 106 21.49 42.49 2.06
C PRO A 106 21.23 41.32 3.02
N LEU A 107 21.08 41.59 4.32
CA LEU A 107 20.81 40.53 5.30
C LEU A 107 19.37 40.00 5.18
N TRP A 108 18.42 40.85 4.79
CA TRP A 108 17.06 40.41 4.48
C TRP A 108 17.03 39.47 3.28
N TRP A 109 17.79 39.80 2.23
CA TRP A 109 17.97 38.94 1.07
C TRP A 109 18.64 37.61 1.44
N LEU A 110 19.69 37.65 2.25
CA LEU A 110 20.38 36.44 2.71
C LEU A 110 19.46 35.53 3.54
N MET A 111 18.71 36.09 4.49
CA MET A 111 17.74 35.33 5.29
C MET A 111 16.67 34.70 4.41
N GLY A 112 16.11 35.46 3.47
CA GLY A 112 15.14 34.96 2.49
C GLY A 112 15.71 33.81 1.65
N ALA A 113 16.96 33.93 1.19
CA ALA A 113 17.63 32.90 0.41
C ALA A 113 17.87 31.62 1.22
N ILE A 114 18.36 31.72 2.46
CA ILE A 114 18.60 30.56 3.33
C ILE A 114 17.30 29.82 3.64
N ILE A 115 16.23 30.54 4.02
CA ILE A 115 14.92 29.96 4.32
C ILE A 115 14.35 29.29 3.06
N SER A 116 14.39 29.98 1.92
CA SER A 116 13.90 29.46 0.64
C SER A 116 14.68 28.23 0.19
N PHE A 117 15.99 28.18 0.40
CA PHE A 117 16.80 27.01 0.10
C PHE A 117 16.44 25.83 1.02
N TYR A 118 16.35 26.05 2.33
CA TYR A 118 16.01 25.02 3.31
C TYR A 118 14.64 24.40 3.05
N PHE A 119 13.60 25.22 2.88
CA PHE A 119 12.26 24.72 2.63
C PHE A 119 12.05 24.29 1.18
N GLY A 120 12.70 24.93 0.21
CA GLY A 120 12.64 24.59 -1.21
C GLY A 120 13.20 23.19 -1.50
N ALA A 121 14.38 22.86 -0.96
CA ALA A 121 14.96 21.53 -1.10
C ALA A 121 14.10 20.44 -0.45
N ARG A 122 13.50 20.73 0.71
CA ARG A 122 12.63 19.76 1.42
C ARG A 122 11.28 19.55 0.72
N TYR A 123 10.75 20.58 0.03
CA TYR A 123 9.55 20.44 -0.79
C TYR A 123 9.81 19.63 -2.05
N GLN A 124 11.00 19.77 -2.66
CA GLN A 124 11.43 18.97 -3.80
C GLN A 124 11.51 17.47 -3.46
N ALA A 125 12.06 17.11 -2.30
CA ALA A 125 12.13 15.73 -1.84
C ALA A 125 10.74 15.07 -1.72
N LYS A 126 9.75 15.80 -1.16
CA LYS A 126 8.37 15.30 -1.04
C LYS A 126 7.66 15.15 -2.39
N GLY A 127 8.03 15.97 -3.38
CA GLY A 127 7.56 15.83 -4.76
C GLY A 127 8.04 14.53 -5.42
N GLN A 128 9.26 14.09 -5.11
CA GLN A 128 9.80 12.82 -5.62
C GLN A 128 9.06 11.62 -5.02
N ASP A 129 8.72 11.64 -3.73
CA ASP A 129 7.93 10.57 -3.09
C ASP A 129 6.54 10.45 -3.71
N PHE A 130 5.90 11.58 -4.02
CA PHE A 130 4.62 11.59 -4.72
C PHE A 130 4.72 10.99 -6.13
N GLN A 131 5.74 11.38 -6.91
CA GLN A 131 6.00 10.78 -8.22
C GLN A 131 6.26 9.26 -8.12
N ARG A 132 6.98 8.82 -7.08
CA ARG A 132 7.24 7.39 -6.83
C ARG A 132 5.96 6.62 -6.49
N SER A 133 5.06 7.22 -5.71
CA SER A 133 3.75 6.63 -5.38
C SER A 133 2.82 6.51 -6.59
N ILE A 134 2.84 7.49 -7.50
CA ILE A 134 2.12 7.44 -8.77
C ILE A 134 2.69 6.33 -9.66
N ALA A 135 4.02 6.25 -9.78
CA ALA A 135 4.68 5.22 -10.57
C ALA A 135 4.36 3.81 -10.05
N GLY A 136 4.37 3.60 -8.72
CA GLY A 136 3.98 2.34 -8.10
C GLY A 136 2.51 1.97 -8.36
N THR A 137 1.61 2.96 -8.29
CA THR A 137 0.18 2.76 -8.58
C THR A 137 -0.06 2.43 -10.06
N MET A 138 0.63 3.11 -10.98
CA MET A 138 0.57 2.84 -12.42
C MET A 138 1.13 1.46 -12.77
N ALA A 139 2.17 1.00 -12.07
CA ALA A 139 2.72 -0.35 -12.25
C ALA A 139 1.74 -1.47 -11.81
N MET A 140 0.84 -1.17 -10.86
CA MET A 140 -0.17 -2.13 -10.36
C MET A 140 -1.45 -2.15 -11.22
N ALA A 141 -1.74 -1.09 -11.99
CA ALA A 141 -2.90 -1.01 -12.87
C ALA A 141 -3.10 -2.24 -13.81
N PRO A 142 -2.08 -2.75 -14.53
CA PRO A 142 -2.26 -3.93 -15.39
C PRO A 142 -2.45 -5.24 -14.61
N VAL A 143 -2.01 -5.31 -13.35
CA VAL A 143 -2.25 -6.47 -12.48
C VAL A 143 -3.71 -6.48 -12.02
N VAL A 144 -4.21 -5.32 -11.57
CA VAL A 144 -5.62 -5.16 -11.16
C VAL A 144 -6.56 -5.44 -12.35
N ALA A 145 -6.24 -4.93 -13.55
CA ALA A 145 -7.04 -5.19 -14.74
C ALA A 145 -7.12 -6.68 -15.10
N ARG A 146 -6.01 -7.42 -15.02
CA ARG A 146 -5.99 -8.87 -15.25
C ARG A 146 -6.79 -9.64 -14.20
N ASN A 147 -6.64 -9.29 -12.94
CA ASN A 147 -7.40 -9.93 -11.85
C ASN A 147 -8.91 -9.71 -12.03
N LEU A 148 -9.32 -8.50 -12.42
CA LEU A 148 -10.73 -8.21 -12.71
C LEU A 148 -11.28 -8.98 -13.92
N GLN A 149 -10.46 -9.19 -14.96
CA GLN A 149 -10.85 -10.03 -16.10
C GLN A 149 -11.02 -11.50 -15.71
N GLN A 150 -10.10 -12.03 -14.89
CA GLN A 150 -10.21 -13.39 -14.37
C GLN A 150 -11.46 -13.58 -13.49
N LEU A 151 -11.75 -12.60 -12.62
CA LEU A 151 -12.95 -12.63 -11.78
C LEU A 151 -14.24 -12.61 -12.62
N ARG A 152 -14.28 -11.82 -13.71
CA ARG A 152 -15.41 -11.81 -14.64
C ARG A 152 -15.55 -13.14 -15.40
N ALA A 153 -14.45 -13.72 -15.85
CA ALA A 153 -14.48 -15.03 -16.50
C ALA A 153 -15.01 -16.12 -15.56
N LEU A 154 -14.71 -16.04 -14.25
CA LEU A 154 -15.25 -16.95 -13.23
C LEU A 154 -16.74 -16.67 -12.95
N SER A 155 -17.18 -15.42 -12.96
CA SER A 155 -18.61 -15.10 -12.81
C SER A 155 -19.44 -15.55 -14.01
N ASP A 156 -18.91 -15.41 -15.22
CA ASP A 156 -19.58 -15.79 -16.46
C ASP A 156 -19.58 -17.32 -16.66
N ALA A 157 -18.60 -18.03 -16.08
CA ALA A 157 -18.55 -19.49 -16.04
C ALA A 157 -19.41 -20.12 -14.93
N ALA A 158 -19.95 -19.31 -14.01
CA ALA A 158 -20.93 -19.80 -13.05
C ALA A 158 -22.23 -20.14 -13.80
N PRO A 159 -22.85 -21.30 -13.57
CA PRO A 159 -24.09 -21.66 -14.25
C PRO A 159 -25.14 -20.59 -13.98
N ALA A 160 -25.74 -20.06 -15.04
CA ALA A 160 -26.81 -19.09 -14.96
C ALA A 160 -27.90 -19.61 -14.01
N ALA A 161 -28.06 -18.95 -12.87
CA ALA A 161 -29.27 -19.09 -12.09
C ALA A 161 -30.45 -18.73 -13.02
N PRO A 162 -31.54 -19.51 -13.01
CA PRO A 162 -32.62 -19.36 -13.98
C PRO A 162 -33.19 -17.94 -13.95
N ASP A 163 -33.38 -17.37 -15.15
CA ASP A 163 -33.85 -16.02 -15.41
C ASP A 163 -35.07 -15.64 -14.55
N GLY A 164 -34.83 -14.80 -13.54
CA GLY A 164 -35.83 -13.92 -12.96
C GLY A 164 -35.79 -12.57 -13.68
N PRO A 165 -36.90 -11.82 -13.80
CA PRO A 165 -36.99 -10.66 -14.67
C PRO A 165 -35.92 -9.62 -14.36
N GLN A 166 -35.26 -9.13 -15.41
CA GLN A 166 -34.36 -7.98 -15.36
C GLN A 166 -35.17 -6.75 -14.92
N ASP A 167 -34.98 -6.31 -13.68
CA ASP A 167 -35.39 -4.98 -13.26
C ASP A 167 -34.19 -4.22 -12.68
N SER A 168 -34.01 -3.03 -13.23
CA SER A 168 -32.88 -2.17 -12.97
C SER A 168 -32.96 -1.61 -11.56
N GLY A 169 -31.96 -1.92 -10.73
CA GLY A 169 -31.72 -1.24 -9.46
C GLY A 169 -32.64 -1.65 -8.32
N THR A 170 -32.42 -2.82 -7.72
CA THR A 170 -32.73 -3.03 -6.31
C THR A 170 -31.80 -4.12 -5.77
N VAL A 171 -30.83 -3.74 -4.93
CA VAL A 171 -30.12 -4.70 -4.06
C VAL A 171 -31.18 -5.56 -3.36
N PRO A 172 -31.08 -6.91 -3.34
CA PRO A 172 -32.01 -7.72 -2.58
C PRO A 172 -31.86 -7.33 -1.11
N ARG A 173 -32.74 -6.45 -0.62
CA ARG A 173 -32.86 -6.24 0.82
C ARG A 173 -33.40 -7.56 1.35
N SER A 174 -32.57 -8.30 2.08
CA SER A 174 -33.05 -9.37 2.94
C SER A 174 -34.12 -8.76 3.85
N GLN A 175 -35.40 -9.02 3.56
CA GLN A 175 -36.53 -8.60 4.40
C GLN A 175 -36.71 -9.53 5.62
N GLY A 176 -35.64 -10.20 6.05
CA GLY A 176 -35.60 -10.99 7.27
C GLY A 176 -34.94 -10.20 8.40
N PRO A 177 -35.23 -10.51 9.67
CA PRO A 177 -34.50 -9.93 10.80
C PRO A 177 -33.00 -10.18 10.61
N ASN A 178 -32.20 -9.11 10.61
CA ASN A 178 -30.75 -9.20 10.49
C ASN A 178 -30.13 -9.06 11.90
N PRO A 179 -29.79 -10.18 12.56
CA PRO A 179 -29.30 -10.15 13.94
C PRO A 179 -28.00 -9.33 14.08
N ALA A 180 -27.15 -9.31 13.05
CA ALA A 180 -25.92 -8.52 13.05
C ALA A 180 -26.19 -7.00 13.01
N LEU A 181 -27.31 -6.58 12.42
CA LEU A 181 -27.71 -5.17 12.39
C LEU A 181 -28.32 -4.72 13.73
N ASP A 182 -29.01 -5.63 14.41
CA ASP A 182 -29.61 -5.39 15.73
C ASP A 182 -28.52 -5.30 16.81
N ASP A 183 -27.51 -6.18 16.76
CA ASP A 183 -26.33 -6.12 17.64
C ASP A 183 -25.55 -4.81 17.49
N TRP A 184 -25.39 -4.31 16.26
CA TRP A 184 -24.69 -3.04 16.00
C TRP A 184 -25.45 -1.83 16.56
N ARG A 185 -26.78 -1.83 16.47
CA ARG A 185 -27.63 -0.75 17.01
C ARG A 185 -27.70 -0.75 18.54
N ALA A 186 -27.54 -1.91 19.16
CA ALA A 186 -27.52 -2.05 20.62
C ALA A 186 -26.17 -1.66 21.27
N GLY A 187 -25.13 -1.42 20.45
CA GLY A 187 -23.77 -1.07 20.89
C GLY A 187 -23.41 0.43 20.88
N LEU A 188 -24.40 1.33 20.79
CA LEU A 188 -24.27 2.79 20.95
C LEU A 188 -24.98 3.24 22.24
#